data_AF-A0AAV4EIV5-F1
#
_entry.id   AF-A0AAV4EIV5-F1
#
_cell.length_a   1.000
_cell.length_b   1.000
_cell.length_c   1.000
_cell.angle_alpha   90.00
_cell.angle_beta   90.00
_cell.angle_gamma   90.00
#
_symmetry.space_group_name_H-M   'P 1'
#
loop_
_entity.id
_entity.type
_entity.pdbx_description
1 polymer ?
#
loop_
_entity_poly.entity_id
_entity_poly.type
_entity_poly.pdbx_seq_one_letter_code
_entity_poly.pdbx_strand_id
1 'polypeptide(L)'
;MAAAIPVLLKTWLCLAFVLTVMADVILGDDDAPQAASEKGDSSLPWSDFRLPKSLLPMKYIVKLHPNISKSTFRGRVTMRLQVMASTDLIVFHAHKLKLCVKNVQYCKDARIGVKKTGYIEKLEMFYIKLSRPLCVDTIVDVDMSFKGSISPEAVGLFKTTYSHQSSDNSDPTEQVNAAVATQMQPIYARRVFPCMDEPSFTAAFEISIIREKHYSSLSNTALVSTTDASASCHGCVMDKFAKTPDISPHLVAMVVFENKAKITEMSGDYPINVFETTPKLPGYRNNIVNTAVRVFNFVKNYLDISEPPFKYVSEDGFGPFAYLFRLYS
;
A
#
# COMPACT_ATOMS: atom_id res chain seq x y z
N MET A 1 12.07 35.23 -34.34
CA MET A 1 11.42 33.94 -34.66
C MET A 1 12.08 32.85 -33.83
N ALA A 2 11.53 32.56 -32.65
CA ALA A 2 12.01 31.46 -31.81
C ALA A 2 11.06 30.28 -32.03
N ALA A 3 11.59 29.17 -32.50
CA ALA A 3 10.83 27.98 -32.88
C ALA A 3 10.16 27.35 -31.65
N ALA A 4 8.87 27.06 -31.78
CA ALA A 4 8.10 26.32 -30.78
C ALA A 4 8.65 24.89 -30.68
N ILE A 5 9.19 24.55 -29.51
CA ILE A 5 9.61 23.18 -29.19
C ILE A 5 8.35 22.34 -28.98
N PRO A 6 8.19 21.18 -29.66
CA PRO A 6 6.99 20.36 -29.57
C PRO A 6 6.81 19.78 -28.16
N VAL A 7 5.55 19.66 -27.73
CA VAL A 7 5.10 19.17 -26.40
C VAL A 7 5.76 17.83 -25.99
N LEU A 8 6.12 16.99 -26.97
CA LEU A 8 6.83 15.73 -26.78
C LEU A 8 8.27 15.88 -26.24
N LEU A 9 8.96 16.98 -26.51
CA LEU A 9 10.32 17.22 -25.98
C LEU A 9 10.27 17.71 -24.52
N LYS A 10 9.18 18.39 -24.14
CA LYS A 10 8.92 18.83 -22.76
C LYS A 10 8.52 17.67 -21.84
N THR A 11 7.78 16.69 -22.35
CA THR A 11 7.46 15.46 -21.59
C THR A 11 8.68 14.55 -21.41
N TRP A 12 9.60 14.50 -22.40
CA TRP A 12 10.87 13.79 -22.27
C TRP A 12 11.84 14.44 -21.26
N LEU A 13 11.94 15.77 -21.22
CA LEU A 13 12.77 16.49 -20.25
C LEU A 13 12.25 16.38 -18.80
N CYS A 14 10.93 16.30 -18.59
CA CYS A 14 10.36 16.07 -17.25
C CYS A 14 10.55 14.64 -16.74
N LEU A 15 10.50 13.62 -17.61
CA LEU A 15 10.82 12.23 -17.22
C LEU A 15 12.30 12.09 -16.86
N ALA A 16 13.19 12.77 -17.59
CA ALA A 16 14.62 12.76 -17.30
C ALA A 16 14.95 13.40 -15.93
N PHE A 17 14.24 14.47 -15.55
CA PHE A 17 14.49 15.19 -14.28
C PHE A 17 13.91 14.47 -13.04
N VAL A 18 12.86 13.67 -13.20
CA VAL A 18 12.34 12.80 -12.12
C VAL A 18 13.22 11.55 -11.93
N LEU A 19 13.91 11.11 -12.99
CA LEU A 19 14.86 9.98 -12.92
C LEU A 19 16.25 10.37 -12.38
N THR A 20 16.65 11.65 -12.37
CA THR A 20 17.99 12.07 -11.90
C THR A 20 18.08 12.39 -10.40
N VAL A 21 17.02 12.21 -9.62
CA VAL A 21 17.06 12.37 -8.14
C VAL A 21 17.01 11.01 -7.41
N MET A 22 17.20 9.89 -8.12
CA MET A 22 17.24 8.54 -7.54
C MET A 22 18.39 7.66 -8.07
N ALA A 23 19.53 8.26 -8.39
CA ALA A 23 20.71 7.49 -8.75
C ALA A 23 21.97 8.19 -8.22
N ASP A 24 22.34 7.85 -6.99
CA ASP A 24 23.73 7.84 -6.53
C ASP A 24 23.79 6.98 -5.27
N VAL A 25 24.01 5.68 -5.48
CA VAL A 25 24.77 4.74 -4.64
C VAL A 25 24.56 3.32 -5.23
N ILE A 26 25.70 2.66 -5.49
CA ILE A 26 25.92 1.32 -6.09
C ILE A 26 26.16 1.34 -7.61
N LEU A 27 27.41 1.63 -7.98
CA LEU A 27 28.05 1.03 -9.16
C LEU A 27 28.97 -0.09 -8.67
N GLY A 28 28.74 -1.30 -9.18
CA GLY A 28 29.57 -2.49 -8.98
C GLY A 28 29.14 -3.55 -10.00
N ASP A 29 29.83 -3.54 -11.13
CA ASP A 29 29.83 -4.46 -12.29
C ASP A 29 28.73 -5.54 -12.42
N ASP A 30 27.90 -5.36 -13.46
CA ASP A 30 27.01 -6.36 -14.05
C ASP A 30 27.80 -7.36 -14.91
N ASP A 31 27.92 -8.60 -14.44
CA ASP A 31 27.95 -9.76 -15.34
C ASP A 31 26.51 -10.26 -15.52
N ALA A 32 25.92 -10.00 -16.69
CA ALA A 32 24.57 -10.42 -17.03
C ALA A 32 24.49 -11.97 -17.12
N PRO A 33 23.65 -12.66 -16.33
CA PRO A 33 23.46 -14.09 -16.52
C PRO A 33 22.61 -14.35 -17.76
N GLN A 34 23.15 -15.13 -18.69
CA GLN A 34 22.42 -15.71 -19.81
C GLN A 34 21.19 -16.49 -19.32
N ALA A 35 20.05 -16.25 -19.97
CA ALA A 35 18.79 -16.94 -19.70
C ALA A 35 18.94 -18.46 -19.96
N ALA A 36 19.19 -19.23 -18.92
CA ALA A 36 19.09 -20.68 -18.94
C ALA A 36 17.60 -21.05 -18.86
N SER A 37 17.11 -21.69 -19.92
CA SER A 37 15.81 -22.37 -19.93
C SER A 37 15.86 -23.57 -18.95
N GLU A 38 15.56 -23.35 -17.67
CA GLU A 38 15.30 -24.44 -16.73
C GLU A 38 13.96 -25.10 -17.08
N LYS A 39 14.01 -26.39 -17.41
CA LYS A 39 12.81 -27.25 -17.52
C LYS A 39 12.02 -27.16 -16.21
N GLY A 40 10.82 -26.58 -16.28
CA GLY A 40 9.92 -26.43 -15.15
C GLY A 40 9.56 -27.77 -14.50
N ASP A 41 9.59 -27.79 -13.18
CA ASP A 41 9.02 -28.85 -12.34
C ASP A 41 7.54 -29.06 -12.74
N SER A 42 7.25 -30.21 -13.36
CA SER A 42 5.95 -30.54 -13.95
C SER A 42 4.82 -30.74 -12.93
N SER A 43 5.07 -30.46 -11.65
CA SER A 43 4.14 -30.66 -10.54
C SER A 43 3.36 -29.40 -10.11
N LEU A 44 3.78 -28.20 -10.53
CA LEU A 44 3.16 -26.93 -10.13
C LEU A 44 2.02 -26.50 -11.07
N PRO A 45 0.90 -25.96 -10.55
CA PRO A 45 -0.24 -25.58 -11.37
C PRO A 45 -0.02 -24.29 -12.18
N TRP A 46 1.07 -23.56 -11.93
CA TRP A 46 1.45 -22.36 -12.64
C TRP A 46 2.98 -22.21 -12.62
N SER A 47 3.56 -21.76 -13.72
CA SER A 47 5.03 -21.64 -13.89
C SER A 47 5.48 -20.33 -14.53
N ASP A 48 4.55 -19.47 -14.98
CA ASP A 48 4.88 -18.16 -15.55
C ASP A 48 5.10 -17.14 -14.43
N PHE A 49 6.13 -16.29 -14.58
CA PHE A 49 6.38 -15.17 -13.68
C PHE A 49 5.24 -14.15 -13.67
N ARG A 50 4.46 -14.06 -14.75
CA ARG A 50 3.28 -13.20 -14.85
C ARG A 50 2.03 -13.93 -14.37
N LEU A 51 1.11 -13.18 -13.75
CA LEU A 51 -0.17 -13.72 -13.34
C LEU A 51 -1.05 -14.08 -14.54
N PRO A 52 -1.90 -15.13 -14.42
CA PRO A 52 -2.93 -15.42 -15.40
C PRO A 52 -3.92 -14.26 -15.52
N LYS A 53 -4.36 -13.96 -16.74
CA LYS A 53 -5.39 -12.93 -17.02
C LYS A 53 -6.82 -13.45 -16.96
N SER A 54 -7.03 -14.69 -16.52
CA SER A 54 -8.35 -15.32 -16.38
C SER A 54 -9.21 -14.66 -15.30
N LEU A 55 -8.58 -13.95 -14.35
CA LEU A 55 -9.23 -13.25 -13.26
C LEU A 55 -8.67 -11.83 -13.16
N LEU A 56 -9.54 -10.83 -13.12
CA LEU A 56 -9.16 -9.44 -12.90
C LEU A 56 -9.71 -8.96 -11.56
N PRO A 57 -8.94 -8.21 -10.75
CA PRO A 57 -9.45 -7.69 -9.50
C PRO A 57 -10.36 -6.49 -9.75
N MET A 58 -11.49 -6.45 -9.06
CA MET A 58 -12.39 -5.30 -9.07
C MET A 58 -12.29 -4.51 -7.77
N LYS A 59 -12.16 -5.22 -6.65
CA LYS A 59 -12.15 -4.60 -5.32
C LYS A 59 -11.40 -5.43 -4.30
N TYR A 60 -10.69 -4.76 -3.41
CA TYR A 60 -10.12 -5.35 -2.21
C TYR A 60 -10.75 -4.74 -0.96
N ILE A 61 -11.19 -5.59 -0.03
CA ILE A 61 -11.58 -5.17 1.32
C ILE A 61 -10.47 -5.62 2.26
N VAL A 62 -9.60 -4.70 2.67
CA VAL A 62 -8.39 -5.00 3.44
C VAL A 62 -8.57 -4.53 4.87
N LYS A 63 -8.49 -5.47 5.81
CA LYS A 63 -8.44 -5.18 7.25
C LYS A 63 -7.07 -5.56 7.79
N LEU A 64 -6.31 -4.58 8.28
CA LEU A 64 -4.98 -4.76 8.85
C LEU A 64 -4.99 -4.50 10.36
N HIS A 65 -4.25 -5.31 11.10
CA HIS A 65 -4.04 -5.16 12.54
C HIS A 65 -2.54 -5.37 12.83
N PRO A 66 -1.74 -4.30 12.81
CA PRO A 66 -0.34 -4.35 13.21
C PRO A 66 -0.22 -4.45 14.74
N ASN A 67 0.75 -5.24 15.20
CA ASN A 67 1.22 -5.27 16.57
C ASN A 67 2.66 -4.75 16.58
N ILE A 68 2.81 -3.48 16.95
CA ILE A 68 4.08 -2.75 16.83
C ILE A 68 5.12 -3.29 17.82
N SER A 69 4.71 -3.66 19.03
CA SER A 69 5.59 -4.21 20.07
C SER A 69 6.16 -5.57 19.68
N LYS A 70 5.36 -6.44 19.05
CA LYS A 70 5.78 -7.78 18.61
C LYS A 70 6.34 -7.82 17.20
N SER A 71 6.42 -6.68 16.50
CA SER A 71 6.82 -6.59 15.08
C SER A 71 6.10 -7.62 14.19
N THR A 72 4.79 -7.81 14.41
CA THR A 72 3.95 -8.74 13.63
C THR A 72 2.67 -8.06 13.21
N PHE A 73 1.99 -8.60 12.21
CA PHE A 73 0.65 -8.15 11.85
C PHE A 73 -0.22 -9.33 11.46
N ARG A 74 -1.52 -9.12 11.61
CA ARG A 74 -2.55 -10.01 11.07
C ARG A 74 -3.55 -9.19 10.28
N GLY A 75 -4.24 -9.84 9.36
CA GLY A 75 -5.28 -9.19 8.60
C GLY A 75 -6.25 -10.16 7.97
N ARG A 76 -7.23 -9.58 7.31
CA ARG A 76 -8.20 -10.27 6.46
C ARG A 76 -8.33 -9.48 5.17
N VAL A 77 -8.38 -10.18 4.06
CA VAL A 77 -8.69 -9.57 2.77
C VAL A 77 -9.79 -10.37 2.09
N THR A 78 -10.73 -9.63 1.52
CA THR A 78 -11.66 -10.17 0.52
C THR A 78 -11.29 -9.58 -0.83
N MET A 79 -10.85 -10.44 -1.76
CA MET A 79 -10.59 -10.07 -3.14
C MET A 79 -11.83 -10.37 -3.97
N ARG A 80 -12.43 -9.33 -4.54
CA ARG A 80 -13.52 -9.45 -5.51
C ARG A 80 -12.92 -9.49 -6.91
N LEU A 81 -13.10 -10.60 -7.60
CA LEU A 81 -12.50 -10.87 -8.91
C LEU A 81 -13.59 -11.07 -9.96
N GLN A 82 -13.37 -10.51 -11.16
CA GLN A 82 -14.15 -10.78 -12.36
C GLN A 82 -13.52 -11.95 -13.13
N VAL A 83 -14.35 -12.91 -13.55
CA VAL A 83 -13.91 -14.08 -14.32
C VAL A 83 -13.93 -13.76 -15.80
N MET A 84 -12.74 -13.61 -16.40
CA MET A 84 -12.57 -13.29 -17.83
C MET A 84 -12.46 -14.56 -18.69
N ALA A 85 -12.01 -15.66 -18.10
CA ALA A 85 -11.91 -16.95 -18.77
C ALA A 85 -12.20 -18.09 -17.78
N SER A 86 -12.83 -19.17 -18.28
CA SER A 86 -13.17 -20.33 -17.47
C SER A 86 -11.91 -20.95 -16.87
N THR A 87 -11.83 -21.01 -15.54
CA THR A 87 -10.66 -21.52 -14.83
C THR A 87 -11.07 -22.08 -13.47
N ASP A 88 -10.43 -23.15 -13.02
CA ASP A 88 -10.53 -23.66 -11.65
C ASP A 88 -9.30 -23.29 -10.81
N LEU A 89 -8.45 -22.38 -11.30
CA LEU A 89 -7.22 -21.96 -10.65
C LEU A 89 -7.22 -20.44 -10.42
N ILE A 90 -7.08 -20.04 -9.16
CA ILE A 90 -6.84 -18.65 -8.76
C ILE A 90 -5.37 -18.54 -8.36
N VAL A 91 -4.63 -17.62 -8.99
CA VAL A 91 -3.21 -17.34 -8.66
C VAL A 91 -3.07 -15.85 -8.35
N PHE A 92 -2.33 -15.52 -7.30
CA PHE A 92 -2.04 -14.15 -6.88
C PHE A 92 -0.70 -14.09 -6.13
N HIS A 93 -0.13 -12.91 -5.96
CA HIS A 93 1.11 -12.73 -5.23
C HIS A 93 0.91 -12.77 -3.72
N ALA A 94 1.81 -13.46 -3.03
CA ALA A 94 1.93 -13.48 -1.58
C ALA A 94 3.35 -13.91 -1.19
N HIS A 95 4.06 -13.05 -0.45
CA HIS A 95 5.44 -13.31 -0.03
C HIS A 95 5.59 -13.16 1.47
N LYS A 96 6.18 -14.16 2.14
CA LYS A 96 6.38 -14.18 3.60
C LYS A 96 5.09 -13.95 4.41
N LEU A 97 3.96 -14.40 3.87
CA LEU A 97 2.65 -14.37 4.52
C LEU A 97 2.19 -15.79 4.86
N LYS A 98 1.58 -15.97 6.03
CA LYS A 98 0.85 -17.20 6.39
C LYS A 98 -0.63 -17.01 6.07
N LEU A 99 -1.08 -17.57 4.96
CA LEU A 99 -2.45 -17.47 4.49
C LEU A 99 -3.35 -18.60 5.00
N CYS A 100 -4.63 -18.27 5.23
CA CYS A 100 -5.69 -19.24 5.46
C CYS A 100 -6.93 -18.80 4.67
N VAL A 101 -7.26 -19.56 3.63
CA VAL A 101 -8.46 -19.36 2.81
C VAL A 101 -9.69 -19.72 3.64
N LYS A 102 -10.57 -18.75 3.84
CA LYS A 102 -11.81 -18.90 4.61
C LYS A 102 -12.98 -19.25 3.72
N ASN A 103 -13.04 -18.63 2.55
CA ASN A 103 -14.13 -18.85 1.63
C ASN A 103 -13.75 -18.48 0.20
N VAL A 104 -14.32 -19.20 -0.76
CA VAL A 104 -14.40 -18.81 -2.16
C VAL A 104 -15.86 -18.96 -2.57
N GLN A 105 -16.49 -17.89 -3.03
CA GLN A 105 -17.91 -17.91 -3.36
C GLN A 105 -18.22 -16.98 -4.52
N TYR A 106 -19.25 -17.31 -5.31
CA TYR A 106 -19.84 -16.33 -6.22
C TYR A 106 -20.45 -15.18 -5.41
N CYS A 107 -20.44 -13.99 -5.99
CA CYS A 107 -21.10 -12.81 -5.43
C CYS A 107 -22.63 -12.95 -5.58
N LYS A 108 -23.24 -13.94 -4.87
CA LYS A 108 -24.67 -14.30 -4.66
C LYS A 108 -24.81 -15.81 -4.31
N ASP A 109 -24.32 -16.21 -3.14
CA ASP A 109 -24.65 -17.44 -2.38
C ASP A 109 -23.92 -18.76 -2.65
N ALA A 110 -23.48 -19.07 -3.87
CA ALA A 110 -22.87 -20.39 -4.13
C ALA A 110 -21.39 -20.46 -3.69
N ARG A 111 -21.11 -21.13 -2.56
CA ARG A 111 -19.73 -21.51 -2.16
C ARG A 111 -19.11 -22.46 -3.16
N ILE A 112 -17.81 -22.33 -3.35
CA ILE A 112 -17.01 -23.12 -4.26
C ILE A 112 -16.01 -23.93 -3.43
N GLY A 113 -16.04 -25.25 -3.57
CA GLY A 113 -15.12 -26.12 -2.84
C GLY A 113 -13.68 -25.86 -3.27
N VAL A 114 -12.77 -25.79 -2.30
CA VAL A 114 -11.32 -25.68 -2.53
C VAL A 114 -10.70 -27.08 -2.45
N LYS A 115 -10.06 -27.53 -3.53
CA LYS A 115 -9.39 -28.84 -3.60
C LYS A 115 -7.99 -28.80 -2.98
N LYS A 116 -7.23 -27.77 -3.32
CA LYS A 116 -5.82 -27.63 -2.91
C LYS A 116 -5.42 -26.17 -2.88
N THR A 117 -4.52 -25.83 -1.97
CA THR A 117 -3.85 -24.53 -1.94
C THR A 117 -2.36 -24.73 -1.72
N GLY A 118 -1.54 -23.79 -2.17
CA GLY A 118 -0.10 -23.87 -1.93
C GLY A 118 0.64 -22.61 -2.38
N TYR A 119 1.90 -22.51 -1.95
CA TYR A 119 2.82 -21.48 -2.41
C TYR A 119 3.59 -21.98 -3.63
N ILE A 120 3.89 -21.05 -4.52
CA ILE A 120 4.87 -21.21 -5.59
C ILE A 120 6.04 -20.29 -5.22
N GLU A 121 6.91 -20.78 -4.34
CA GLU A 121 7.88 -19.95 -3.61
C GLU A 121 8.79 -19.16 -4.55
N LYS A 122 9.30 -19.80 -5.61
CA LYS A 122 10.15 -19.17 -6.62
C LYS A 122 9.50 -17.97 -7.32
N LEU A 123 8.17 -17.95 -7.41
CA LEU A 123 7.41 -16.89 -8.08
C LEU A 123 6.74 -15.93 -7.08
N GLU A 124 6.92 -16.15 -5.78
CA GLU A 124 6.22 -15.40 -4.73
C GLU A 124 4.70 -15.37 -4.91
N MET A 125 4.14 -16.48 -5.40
CA MET A 125 2.71 -16.63 -5.67
C MET A 125 2.07 -17.64 -4.73
N PHE A 126 0.77 -17.52 -4.56
CA PHE A 126 -0.08 -18.49 -3.92
C PHE A 126 -1.18 -18.90 -4.89
N TYR A 127 -1.52 -20.18 -4.91
CA TYR A 127 -2.60 -20.70 -5.74
C TYR A 127 -3.72 -21.31 -4.90
N ILE A 128 -4.93 -21.22 -5.43
CA ILE A 128 -6.13 -21.91 -4.96
C ILE A 128 -6.70 -22.72 -6.12
N LYS A 129 -6.63 -24.04 -6.02
CA LYS A 129 -7.27 -24.98 -6.94
C LYS A 129 -8.68 -25.28 -6.45
N LEU A 130 -9.67 -24.98 -7.28
CA LEU A 130 -11.09 -25.13 -7.01
C LEU A 130 -11.60 -26.52 -7.42
N SER A 131 -12.73 -26.90 -6.87
CA SER A 131 -13.41 -28.17 -7.14
C SER A 131 -13.97 -28.25 -8.56
N ARG A 132 -14.37 -27.10 -9.11
CA ARG A 132 -14.93 -26.92 -10.45
C ARG A 132 -14.47 -25.58 -11.05
N PRO A 133 -14.49 -25.44 -12.38
CA PRO A 133 -14.20 -24.18 -13.03
C PRO A 133 -15.18 -23.06 -12.65
N LEU A 134 -14.66 -21.84 -12.66
CA LEU A 134 -15.42 -20.60 -12.56
C LEU A 134 -16.09 -20.29 -13.89
N CYS A 135 -17.33 -19.81 -13.84
CA CYS A 135 -18.07 -19.40 -15.03
C CYS A 135 -17.58 -18.03 -15.51
N VAL A 136 -17.38 -17.87 -16.81
CA VAL A 136 -17.03 -16.58 -17.43
C VAL A 136 -18.12 -15.54 -17.13
N ASP A 137 -17.74 -14.27 -17.07
CA ASP A 137 -18.62 -13.11 -16.81
C ASP A 137 -19.33 -13.14 -15.46
N THR A 138 -18.77 -13.88 -14.51
CA THR A 138 -19.23 -13.89 -13.12
C THR A 138 -18.25 -13.19 -12.19
N ILE A 139 -18.70 -12.91 -10.97
CA ILE A 139 -17.90 -12.30 -9.91
C ILE A 139 -17.72 -13.32 -8.79
N VAL A 140 -16.48 -13.49 -8.36
CA VAL A 140 -16.09 -14.36 -7.24
C VAL A 140 -15.42 -13.54 -6.14
N ASP A 141 -15.81 -13.78 -4.89
CA ASP A 141 -15.17 -13.24 -3.70
C ASP A 141 -14.28 -14.33 -3.08
N VAL A 142 -12.99 -14.00 -2.91
CA VAL A 142 -11.98 -14.84 -2.24
C VAL A 142 -11.64 -14.20 -0.90
N ASP A 143 -12.07 -14.82 0.19
CA ASP A 143 -11.86 -14.34 1.55
C ASP A 143 -10.78 -15.12 2.27
N MET A 144 -9.79 -14.41 2.80
CA MET A 144 -8.59 -14.97 3.39
C MET A 144 -8.18 -14.19 4.64
N SER A 145 -7.75 -14.91 5.67
CA SER A 145 -6.97 -14.31 6.75
C SER A 145 -5.48 -14.50 6.47
N PHE A 146 -4.66 -13.53 6.84
CA PHE A 146 -3.21 -13.59 6.68
C PHE A 146 -2.48 -13.12 7.95
N LYS A 147 -1.26 -13.60 8.12
CA LYS A 147 -0.32 -13.13 9.15
C LYS A 147 1.05 -12.90 8.51
N GLY A 148 1.77 -11.89 8.99
CA GLY A 148 3.12 -11.57 8.55
C GLY A 148 3.93 -10.90 9.65
N SER A 149 5.17 -10.56 9.32
CA SER A 149 6.09 -9.85 10.21
C SER A 149 6.34 -8.44 9.68
N ILE A 150 6.41 -7.47 10.58
CA ILE A 150 6.75 -6.09 10.24
C ILE A 150 8.24 -6.04 9.93
N SER A 151 8.59 -5.49 8.77
CA SER A 151 9.96 -5.37 8.29
C SER A 151 10.76 -4.34 9.11
N PRO A 152 12.04 -4.61 9.41
CA PRO A 152 12.95 -3.58 9.94
C PRO A 152 13.46 -2.62 8.85
N GLU A 153 13.38 -3.02 7.58
CA GLU A 153 13.75 -2.22 6.41
C GLU A 153 12.50 -1.59 5.79
N ALA A 154 12.62 -0.46 5.06
CA ALA A 154 11.50 0.19 4.37
C ALA A 154 11.00 -0.58 3.14
N VAL A 155 10.47 -1.78 3.38
CA VAL A 155 9.86 -2.64 2.38
C VAL A 155 8.59 -3.28 2.95
N GLY A 156 7.52 -3.29 2.16
CA GLY A 156 6.22 -3.79 2.60
C GLY A 156 5.70 -2.97 3.78
N LEU A 157 5.27 -3.64 4.85
CA LEU A 157 4.89 -3.01 6.11
C LEU A 157 6.12 -3.00 7.01
N PHE A 158 6.64 -1.83 7.34
CA PHE A 158 7.89 -1.68 8.06
C PHE A 158 7.73 -0.84 9.33
N LYS A 159 8.60 -1.13 10.29
CA LYS A 159 8.68 -0.42 11.57
C LYS A 159 9.81 0.58 11.49
N THR A 160 9.57 1.73 12.08
CA THR A 160 10.56 2.79 12.28
C THR A 160 10.45 3.33 13.69
N THR A 161 11.54 3.86 14.20
CA THR A 161 11.65 4.43 15.54
C THR A 161 12.08 5.88 15.48
N TYR A 162 11.58 6.67 16.41
CA TYR A 162 11.98 8.06 16.58
C TYR A 162 12.10 8.36 18.07
N SER A 163 13.07 9.19 18.43
CA SER A 163 13.23 9.62 19.80
C SER A 163 12.40 10.87 20.10
N HIS A 164 11.95 10.93 21.34
CA HIS A 164 11.31 12.09 21.92
C HIS A 164 12.19 12.62 23.05
N GLN A 165 12.65 13.88 22.93
CA GLN A 165 13.19 14.60 24.08
C GLN A 165 12.03 15.06 24.94
N SER A 166 11.97 14.61 26.19
CA SER A 166 11.02 15.13 27.18
C SER A 166 11.20 16.65 27.28
N SER A 167 10.10 17.40 27.18
CA SER A 167 10.10 18.84 27.48
C SER A 167 10.27 19.13 28.97
N ASP A 168 10.13 18.09 29.81
CA ASP A 168 10.27 18.16 31.25
C ASP A 168 11.64 17.58 31.65
N ASN A 169 12.51 18.44 32.17
CA ASN A 169 13.87 18.08 32.62
C ASN A 169 13.89 17.13 33.84
N SER A 170 12.71 16.68 34.30
CA SER A 170 12.56 15.79 35.45
C SER A 170 12.85 14.31 35.14
N ASP A 171 12.86 13.91 33.86
CA ASP A 171 13.23 12.56 33.45
C ASP A 171 14.07 12.60 32.16
N PRO A 172 15.40 12.43 32.22
CA PRO A 172 16.30 12.49 31.07
C PRO A 172 16.22 11.24 30.17
N THR A 173 15.24 10.35 30.36
CA THR A 173 15.10 9.15 29.54
C THR A 173 14.60 9.49 28.13
N GLU A 174 15.44 9.22 27.13
CA GLU A 174 15.08 9.29 25.72
C GLU A 174 14.00 8.24 25.42
N GLN A 175 12.74 8.65 25.33
CA GLN A 175 11.66 7.74 25.00
C GLN A 175 11.70 7.43 23.50
N VAL A 176 12.02 6.18 23.15
CA VAL A 176 12.01 5.69 21.77
C VAL A 176 10.59 5.23 21.43
N ASN A 177 9.90 6.01 20.60
CA ASN A 177 8.59 5.67 20.09
C ASN A 177 8.72 4.98 18.73
N ALA A 178 7.69 4.23 18.35
CA ALA A 178 7.66 3.49 17.10
C ALA A 178 6.44 3.87 16.25
N ALA A 179 6.67 3.90 14.94
CA ALA A 179 5.62 3.98 13.94
C ALA A 179 5.73 2.78 12.99
N VAL A 180 4.65 2.50 12.29
CA VAL A 180 4.61 1.50 11.22
C VAL A 180 4.04 2.18 9.98
N ALA A 181 4.71 2.00 8.85
CA ALA A 181 4.31 2.56 7.57
C ALA A 181 4.47 1.52 6.47
N THR A 182 3.89 1.79 5.31
CA THR A 182 4.03 0.92 4.14
C THR A 182 4.88 1.55 3.05
N GLN A 183 5.82 0.78 2.51
CA GLN A 183 6.53 1.06 1.26
C GLN A 183 6.28 -0.11 0.31
N MET A 184 5.27 0.01 -0.55
CA MET A 184 4.80 -1.11 -1.39
C MET A 184 5.41 -1.14 -2.78
N GLN A 185 6.00 -0.04 -3.26
CA GLN A 185 6.74 -0.05 -4.53
C GLN A 185 8.10 -0.73 -4.41
N PRO A 186 8.55 -1.49 -5.43
CA PRO A 186 7.81 -1.76 -6.67
C PRO A 186 6.85 -2.96 -6.57
N ILE A 187 7.19 -3.98 -5.78
CA ILE A 187 6.48 -5.28 -5.71
C ILE A 187 6.30 -5.77 -4.26
N TYR A 188 6.20 -4.87 -3.30
CA TYR A 188 6.14 -5.21 -1.88
C TYR A 188 4.72 -5.21 -1.31
N ALA A 189 3.69 -4.90 -2.09
CA ALA A 189 2.30 -5.03 -1.64
C ALA A 189 2.00 -6.50 -1.26
N ARG A 190 2.52 -7.46 -2.04
CA ARG A 190 2.46 -8.90 -1.76
C ARG A 190 3.07 -9.34 -0.42
N ARG A 191 3.87 -8.49 0.25
CA ARG A 191 4.43 -8.73 1.59
C ARG A 191 3.50 -8.26 2.71
N VAL A 192 2.47 -7.48 2.39
CA VAL A 192 1.54 -6.89 3.38
C VAL A 192 0.19 -7.58 3.34
N PHE A 193 -0.35 -7.84 2.15
CA PHE A 193 -1.58 -8.60 1.95
C PHE A 193 -1.52 -9.38 0.64
N PRO A 194 -2.18 -10.54 0.53
CA PRO A 194 -2.20 -11.29 -0.73
C PRO A 194 -2.99 -10.50 -1.77
N CYS A 195 -2.42 -10.32 -2.96
CA CYS A 195 -3.00 -9.49 -4.03
C CYS A 195 -2.40 -9.77 -5.41
N MET A 196 -3.06 -9.29 -6.46
CA MET A 196 -2.51 -9.34 -7.83
C MET A 196 -1.50 -8.19 -8.04
N ASP A 197 -0.32 -8.33 -7.45
CA ASP A 197 0.73 -7.29 -7.38
C ASP A 197 1.51 -7.09 -8.70
N GLU A 198 0.81 -6.67 -9.75
CA GLU A 198 1.42 -6.10 -10.98
C GLU A 198 0.68 -4.80 -11.35
N PRO A 199 1.36 -3.81 -11.97
CA PRO A 199 0.76 -2.49 -12.23
C PRO A 199 -0.54 -2.52 -13.04
N SER A 200 -0.70 -3.48 -13.95
CA SER A 200 -1.90 -3.60 -14.80
C SER A 200 -3.14 -4.10 -14.07
N PHE A 201 -3.02 -4.63 -12.85
CA PHE A 201 -4.14 -5.14 -12.06
C PHE A 201 -4.64 -4.08 -11.08
N THR A 202 -5.28 -3.03 -11.60
CA THR A 202 -5.87 -1.96 -10.77
C THR A 202 -7.21 -2.40 -10.17
N ALA A 203 -7.53 -1.89 -8.98
CA ALA A 203 -8.80 -2.13 -8.30
C ALA A 203 -9.09 -1.07 -7.24
N ALA A 204 -10.34 -0.98 -6.80
CA ALA A 204 -10.72 -0.16 -5.66
C ALA A 204 -10.34 -0.84 -4.33
N PHE A 205 -9.92 -0.05 -3.33
CA PHE A 205 -9.57 -0.52 -2.00
C PHE A 205 -10.49 0.08 -0.94
N GLU A 206 -11.04 -0.77 -0.08
CA GLU A 206 -11.68 -0.39 1.17
C GLU A 206 -10.77 -0.84 2.31
N ILE A 207 -10.12 0.12 2.99
CA ILE A 207 -9.09 -0.14 3.98
C ILE A 207 -9.65 0.07 5.39
N SER A 208 -9.31 -0.83 6.30
CA SER A 208 -9.56 -0.68 7.73
C SER A 208 -8.34 -1.07 8.55
N ILE A 209 -8.00 -0.26 9.55
CA ILE A 209 -6.83 -0.45 10.40
C ILE A 209 -7.29 -0.58 11.85
N ILE A 210 -6.96 -1.70 12.50
CA ILE A 210 -7.12 -1.85 13.96
C ILE A 210 -5.84 -1.38 14.63
N ARG A 211 -5.96 -0.46 15.59
CA ARG A 211 -4.86 0.09 16.38
C ARG A 211 -5.27 0.31 17.82
N GLU A 212 -4.29 0.49 18.69
CA GLU A 212 -4.51 0.96 20.05
C GLU A 212 -4.93 2.44 20.05
N LYS A 213 -5.71 2.86 21.05
CA LYS A 213 -6.29 4.22 21.12
C LYS A 213 -5.27 5.36 21.10
N HIS A 214 -4.06 5.13 21.62
CA HIS A 214 -3.00 6.14 21.69
C HIS A 214 -2.27 6.34 20.36
N TYR A 215 -2.42 5.43 19.40
CA TYR A 215 -1.96 5.63 18.03
C TYR A 215 -3.03 6.35 17.19
N SER A 216 -2.64 6.98 16.10
CA SER A 216 -3.49 7.39 14.99
C SER A 216 -3.19 6.53 13.76
N SER A 217 -4.08 6.54 12.76
CA SER A 217 -3.80 5.89 11.49
C SER A 217 -4.19 6.75 10.29
N LEU A 218 -3.46 6.58 9.19
CA LEU A 218 -3.69 7.25 7.91
C LEU A 218 -3.70 6.22 6.79
N SER A 219 -4.43 6.53 5.73
CA SER A 219 -4.40 5.78 4.47
C SER A 219 -4.60 6.71 3.28
N ASN A 220 -4.69 6.16 2.07
CA ASN A 220 -4.86 6.91 0.82
C ASN A 220 -6.08 7.84 0.81
N THR A 221 -7.12 7.46 1.55
CA THR A 221 -8.43 8.09 1.52
C THR A 221 -8.84 8.61 2.90
N ALA A 222 -9.95 9.35 2.93
CA ALA A 222 -10.54 9.89 4.15
C ALA A 222 -10.86 8.88 5.23
N LEU A 223 -10.54 9.20 6.49
CA LEU A 223 -11.11 8.48 7.63
C LEU A 223 -12.63 8.74 7.67
N VAL A 224 -13.42 7.67 7.60
CA VAL A 224 -14.89 7.73 7.59
C VAL A 224 -15.47 7.50 8.98
N SER A 225 -14.88 6.56 9.74
CA SER A 225 -15.36 6.21 11.07
C SER A 225 -14.28 5.52 11.89
N THR A 226 -14.27 5.77 13.19
CA THR A 226 -13.54 4.98 14.18
C THR A 226 -14.55 4.27 15.09
N THR A 227 -14.49 2.95 15.15
CA THR A 227 -15.40 2.13 15.98
C THR A 227 -14.64 1.32 17.01
N ASP A 228 -15.29 0.91 18.10
CA ASP A 228 -14.67 -0.01 19.06
C ASP A 228 -14.26 -1.33 18.38
N ALA A 229 -13.07 -1.81 18.73
CA ALA A 229 -12.52 -3.08 18.27
C ALA A 229 -11.92 -3.88 19.43
N SER A 230 -12.50 -3.75 20.62
CA SER A 230 -12.00 -4.38 21.85
C SER A 230 -12.01 -5.92 21.76
N ALA A 231 -12.86 -6.49 20.90
CA ALA A 231 -12.84 -7.91 20.55
C ALA A 231 -11.54 -8.38 19.85
N SER A 232 -10.78 -7.45 19.25
CA SER A 232 -9.49 -7.76 18.60
C SER A 232 -8.32 -7.65 19.57
N CYS A 233 -8.31 -6.62 20.41
CA CYS A 233 -7.37 -6.43 21.52
C CYS A 233 -7.96 -5.41 22.51
N HIS A 234 -7.62 -5.55 23.79
CA HIS A 234 -8.12 -4.67 24.84
C HIS A 234 -7.81 -3.20 24.54
N GLY A 235 -8.83 -2.35 24.50
CA GLY A 235 -8.67 -0.91 24.25
C GLY A 235 -8.34 -0.54 22.80
N CYS A 236 -8.51 -1.46 21.85
CA CYS A 236 -8.29 -1.19 20.43
C CYS A 236 -9.52 -0.60 19.75
N VAL A 237 -9.27 0.22 18.74
CA VAL A 237 -10.29 0.79 17.84
C VAL A 237 -10.00 0.38 16.40
N MET A 238 -11.01 0.43 15.54
CA MET A 238 -10.88 0.18 14.12
C MET A 238 -11.25 1.45 13.36
N ASP A 239 -10.26 1.98 12.64
CA ASP A 239 -10.43 3.05 11.68
C ASP A 239 -10.87 2.45 10.35
N LYS A 240 -11.90 3.03 9.73
CA LYS A 240 -12.38 2.68 8.40
C LYS A 240 -12.20 3.88 7.48
N PHE A 241 -11.53 3.67 6.36
CA PHE A 241 -11.27 4.70 5.36
C PHE A 241 -12.26 4.61 4.19
N ALA A 242 -12.44 5.71 3.47
CA ALA A 242 -13.26 5.78 2.28
C ALA A 242 -12.69 4.89 1.17
N LYS A 243 -13.52 4.49 0.21
CA LYS A 243 -13.09 3.66 -0.92
C LYS A 243 -12.17 4.47 -1.84
N THR A 244 -11.04 3.89 -2.27
CA THR A 244 -10.16 4.52 -3.27
C THR A 244 -10.80 4.51 -4.67
N PRO A 245 -10.32 5.36 -5.61
CA PRO A 245 -10.44 5.04 -7.04
C PRO A 245 -9.65 3.76 -7.37
N ASP A 246 -9.76 3.28 -8.61
CA ASP A 246 -8.97 2.13 -9.05
C ASP A 246 -7.49 2.50 -9.10
N ILE A 247 -6.70 1.83 -8.27
CA ILE A 247 -5.25 2.03 -8.15
C ILE A 247 -4.53 0.68 -8.21
N SER A 248 -3.26 0.68 -8.57
CA SER A 248 -2.42 -0.51 -8.48
C SER A 248 -2.08 -0.82 -7.00
N PRO A 249 -1.89 -2.10 -6.62
CA PRO A 249 -1.59 -2.49 -5.23
C PRO A 249 -0.37 -1.78 -4.62
N HIS A 250 0.66 -1.50 -5.41
CA HIS A 250 1.87 -0.81 -4.95
C HIS A 250 1.66 0.66 -4.54
N LEU A 251 0.50 1.25 -4.86
CA LEU A 251 0.13 2.61 -4.44
C LEU A 251 -0.65 2.65 -3.12
N VAL A 252 -1.00 1.49 -2.56
CA VAL A 252 -1.67 1.42 -1.26
C VAL A 252 -0.73 1.91 -0.18
N ALA A 253 -1.21 2.85 0.64
CA ALA A 253 -0.48 3.45 1.74
C ALA A 253 -1.27 3.29 3.05
N MET A 254 -0.58 2.85 4.09
CA MET A 254 -1.10 2.74 5.46
C MET A 254 -0.02 3.16 6.45
N VAL A 255 -0.40 3.96 7.44
CA VAL A 255 0.49 4.42 8.52
C VAL A 255 -0.22 4.27 9.86
N VAL A 256 0.51 3.79 10.87
CA VAL A 256 0.10 3.80 12.28
C VAL A 256 1.23 4.42 13.10
N PHE A 257 0.95 5.52 13.78
CA PHE A 257 1.94 6.32 14.48
C PHE A 257 1.30 7.07 15.65
N GLU A 258 2.09 7.51 16.61
CA GLU A 258 1.61 8.34 17.70
C GLU A 258 1.53 9.78 17.17
N ASN A 259 0.33 10.30 16.99
CA ASN A 259 0.16 11.63 16.41
C ASN A 259 0.40 12.70 17.47
N LYS A 260 1.42 13.54 17.24
CA LYS A 260 1.78 14.64 18.16
C LYS A 260 1.53 16.02 17.55
N ALA A 261 1.63 16.18 16.23
CA ALA A 261 1.31 17.44 15.56
C ALA A 261 0.81 17.22 14.13
N LYS A 262 -0.20 18.02 13.76
CA LYS A 262 -0.75 18.13 12.40
C LYS A 262 -0.75 19.60 12.01
N ILE A 263 -0.27 19.91 10.80
CA ILE A 263 -0.42 21.22 10.17
C ILE A 263 -1.19 21.05 8.88
N THR A 264 -2.15 21.94 8.67
CA THR A 264 -2.98 21.98 7.48
C THR A 264 -2.82 23.34 6.83
N GLU A 265 -2.50 23.35 5.54
CA GLU A 265 -2.55 24.55 4.69
C GLU A 265 -3.47 24.31 3.52
N MET A 266 -4.18 25.35 3.10
CA MET A 266 -5.13 25.26 2.00
C MET A 266 -4.46 25.62 0.68
N SER A 267 -4.69 24.80 -0.34
CA SER A 267 -4.32 25.07 -1.72
C SER A 267 -5.59 25.21 -2.57
N GLY A 268 -6.23 26.38 -2.50
CA GLY A 268 -7.62 26.53 -2.95
C GLY A 268 -8.56 25.75 -2.02
N ASP A 269 -9.40 24.88 -2.57
CA ASP A 269 -10.32 24.02 -1.79
C ASP A 269 -9.67 22.71 -1.28
N TYR A 270 -8.36 22.53 -1.49
CA TYR A 270 -7.65 21.29 -1.18
C TYR A 270 -6.79 21.44 0.10
N PRO A 271 -7.09 20.70 1.19
CA PRO A 271 -6.27 20.70 2.39
C PRO A 271 -4.99 19.88 2.18
N ILE A 272 -3.83 20.47 2.46
CA ILE A 272 -2.53 19.80 2.47
C ILE A 272 -2.10 19.62 3.92
N ASN A 273 -1.99 18.35 4.33
CA ASN A 273 -1.71 17.98 5.72
C ASN A 273 -0.28 17.46 5.86
N VAL A 274 0.42 17.95 6.88
CA VAL A 274 1.74 17.46 7.29
C VAL A 274 1.62 16.93 8.71
N PHE A 275 1.99 15.67 8.89
CA PHE A 275 1.98 14.98 10.17
C PHE A 275 3.41 14.82 10.68
N GLU A 276 3.61 15.16 11.95
CA GLU A 276 4.92 15.08 12.61
C GLU A 276 4.82 14.27 13.92
N THR A 277 5.77 13.36 14.09
CA THR A 277 5.94 12.57 15.32
C THR A 277 6.84 13.26 16.34
N THR A 278 7.73 14.14 15.90
CA THR A 278 8.61 14.93 16.77
C THR A 278 8.48 16.41 16.40
N PRO A 279 8.15 17.29 17.35
CA PRO A 279 7.96 18.69 17.07
C PRO A 279 9.28 19.36 16.63
N LYS A 280 9.42 19.69 15.34
CA LYS A 280 10.52 20.53 14.84
C LYS A 280 10.25 22.04 15.05
N LEU A 281 11.26 22.87 14.86
CA LEU A 281 11.14 24.34 14.97
C LEU A 281 10.03 24.88 14.06
N PRO A 282 9.19 25.83 14.51
CA PRO A 282 8.04 26.33 13.74
C PRO A 282 8.36 26.81 12.32
N GLY A 283 9.51 27.48 12.14
CA GLY A 283 9.94 27.95 10.81
C GLY A 283 10.22 26.82 9.82
N TYR A 284 10.72 25.67 10.28
CA TYR A 284 10.95 24.50 9.43
C TYR A 284 9.63 23.89 8.95
N ARG A 285 8.63 23.83 9.83
CA ARG A 285 7.32 23.27 9.49
C ARG A 285 6.60 24.09 8.43
N ASN A 286 6.55 25.41 8.62
CA ASN A 286 5.92 26.32 7.66
C ASN A 286 6.59 26.24 6.29
N ASN A 287 7.92 26.06 6.24
CA ASN A 287 8.63 25.89 4.98
C ASN A 287 8.22 24.61 4.24
N ILE A 288 8.05 23.48 4.94
CA ILE A 288 7.63 22.22 4.33
C ILE A 288 6.24 22.35 3.71
N VAL A 289 5.27 22.82 4.50
CA VAL A 289 3.88 22.85 4.06
C VAL A 289 3.73 23.86 2.91
N ASN A 290 4.37 25.04 3.00
CA ASN A 290 4.38 26.02 1.91
C ASN A 290 5.04 25.48 0.64
N THR A 291 6.10 24.68 0.76
CA THR A 291 6.74 24.03 -0.39
C THR A 291 5.81 23.00 -1.01
N ALA A 292 5.13 22.18 -0.21
CA ALA A 292 4.15 21.21 -0.69
C ALA A 292 3.01 21.88 -1.46
N VAL A 293 2.45 22.98 -0.91
CA VAL A 293 1.42 23.81 -1.59
C VAL A 293 1.94 24.35 -2.92
N ARG A 294 3.17 24.89 -2.97
CA ARG A 294 3.76 25.42 -4.21
C ARG A 294 3.96 24.34 -5.27
N VAL A 295 4.51 23.18 -4.89
CA VAL A 295 4.72 22.05 -5.81
C VAL A 295 3.38 21.52 -6.32
N PHE A 296 2.40 21.36 -5.44
CA PHE A 296 1.06 20.92 -5.81
C PHE A 296 0.41 21.87 -6.83
N ASN A 297 0.42 23.17 -6.57
CA ASN A 297 -0.12 24.17 -7.51
C ASN A 297 0.65 24.22 -8.83
N PHE A 298 1.98 24.09 -8.78
CA PHE A 298 2.80 24.03 -9.99
C PHE A 298 2.40 22.83 -10.87
N VAL A 299 2.32 21.62 -10.30
CA VAL A 299 1.94 20.40 -11.04
C VAL A 299 0.52 20.52 -11.57
N LYS A 300 -0.43 20.98 -10.75
CA LYS A 300 -1.83 21.20 -11.14
C LYS A 300 -1.93 22.11 -12.37
N ASN A 301 -1.26 23.27 -12.32
CA ASN A 301 -1.29 24.25 -13.39
C ASN A 301 -0.53 23.77 -14.63
N TYR A 302 0.61 23.10 -14.44
CA TYR A 302 1.43 22.59 -15.55
C TYR A 302 0.72 21.49 -16.35
N LEU A 303 -0.03 20.61 -15.67
CA LEU A 303 -0.77 19.52 -16.29
C LEU A 303 -2.19 19.91 -16.73
N ASP A 304 -2.61 21.16 -16.49
CA ASP A 304 -3.97 21.66 -16.76
C ASP A 304 -5.08 20.78 -16.15
N ILE A 305 -4.85 20.32 -14.92
CA ILE A 305 -5.77 19.44 -14.20
C ILE A 305 -6.66 20.31 -13.31
N SER A 306 -7.96 20.40 -13.63
CA SER A 306 -8.94 21.19 -12.90
C SER A 306 -9.21 20.65 -11.49
N GLU A 307 -9.31 19.33 -11.35
CA GLU A 307 -9.41 18.60 -10.09
C GLU A 307 -8.30 17.54 -10.02
N PRO A 308 -7.46 17.52 -8.96
CA PRO A 308 -6.57 16.39 -8.76
C PRO A 308 -7.43 15.11 -8.70
N PRO A 309 -7.00 13.98 -9.30
CA PRO A 309 -7.71 12.70 -9.17
C PRO A 309 -7.80 12.22 -7.71
N PHE A 310 -7.18 12.96 -6.79
CA PHE A 310 -7.01 12.75 -5.37
C PHE A 310 -8.06 13.47 -4.51
N LYS A 311 -9.27 13.75 -5.01
CA LYS A 311 -10.42 14.29 -4.24
C LYS A 311 -10.75 13.49 -2.96
N TYR A 312 -10.12 12.33 -2.79
CA TYR A 312 -10.25 11.42 -1.65
C TYR A 312 -9.18 11.59 -0.57
N VAL A 313 -8.15 12.40 -0.78
CA VAL A 313 -7.17 12.75 0.24
C VAL A 313 -7.84 13.73 1.17
N SER A 314 -8.39 13.23 2.28
CA SER A 314 -9.06 14.07 3.26
C SER A 314 -8.11 15.08 3.89
N GLU A 315 -8.73 16.02 4.60
CA GLU A 315 -8.18 16.72 5.76
C GLU A 315 -7.32 15.82 6.69
N ASP A 316 -7.49 14.49 6.68
CA ASP A 316 -6.70 13.50 7.42
C ASP A 316 -6.09 12.37 6.54
N GLY A 317 -5.86 12.60 5.23
CA GLY A 317 -5.52 11.54 4.27
C GLY A 317 -4.10 11.66 3.70
N PHE A 318 -3.51 10.54 3.28
CA PHE A 318 -2.21 10.46 2.63
C PHE A 318 -2.36 10.74 1.13
N GLY A 319 -2.08 11.97 0.69
CA GLY A 319 -1.99 12.28 -0.73
C GLY A 319 -0.75 11.68 -1.38
N PRO A 320 -0.65 11.70 -2.73
CA PRO A 320 0.57 11.30 -3.43
C PRO A 320 1.79 12.17 -3.07
N PHE A 321 1.56 13.30 -2.37
CA PHE A 321 2.57 14.21 -1.86
C PHE A 321 2.60 14.26 -0.32
N ALA A 322 2.01 13.28 0.37
CA ALA A 322 2.18 13.16 1.81
C ALA A 322 3.61 12.65 2.09
N TYR A 323 4.50 13.61 2.32
CA TYR A 323 5.83 13.35 2.79
C TYR A 323 5.76 13.03 4.28
N LEU A 324 5.92 11.74 4.65
CA LEU A 324 6.40 11.39 5.98
C LEU A 324 7.87 11.84 6.04
N PHE A 325 8.08 13.11 6.39
CA PHE A 325 9.41 13.70 6.47
C PHE A 325 10.21 13.01 7.59
N ARG A 326 11.08 12.11 7.14
CA ARG A 326 12.32 11.68 7.80
C ARG A 326 12.12 10.91 9.10
N LEU A 327 11.86 9.62 8.91
CA LEU A 327 12.04 8.56 9.89
C LEU A 327 13.41 7.85 9.75
N TYR A 328 14.34 8.55 9.10
CA TYR A 328 15.73 8.14 8.93
C TYR A 328 16.62 9.23 9.53
N SER A 329 16.98 9.01 10.78
CA SER A 329 18.27 9.40 11.34
C SER A 329 19.07 8.12 11.53
#